data_AF-A1ZMF9-F1
#
_entry.id   AF-A1ZMF9-F1
#
_cell.length_a   1.000
_cell.length_b   1.000
_cell.length_c   1.000
_cell.angle_alpha   90.00
_cell.angle_beta   90.00
_cell.angle_gamma   90.00
#
_symmetry.space_group_name_H-M   'P 1'
#
loop_
_entity.id
_entity.type
_entity.pdbx_description
1 polymer ?
#
loop_
_entity_poly.entity_id
_entity_poly.type
_entity_poly.pdbx_seq_one_letter_code
_entity_poly.pdbx_strand_id
1 'polypeptide(L)'
;MSNNIHQIFKELNWLAELFNYRWEFLYCNESYKDRVSEYLRIHQSGRKGAKYEPLEFHLVRSDFEHTVHRRRGYTADDQVETIQGAYVYSEPGTLYHPDDDPHPLFITKGNHSRSGIEIKEVKDGWFRFVKHYCTFTDTVKSDYEAVSSLSDKIKDAWLPIDYIDAPANYHPGFSWKEYKTGTEHWTEEQKKKVRENLQLKDKAAFWLKFYTEQDLRQVSPPTLDTQASPYAQFIEQHQLGVEDRALLALTIANQIRPDYLLPLIERARLHPDLGGASGRGFKGFIPTGETYLFLMAGRNTFLRGHLMEYLLERSTLVKEGLIGVVNPLPGEPFFSGILAFHPEQIPALLSPNAFSLPDNSKLVY
;
A
#
# COMPACT_ATOMS: atom_id res chain seq x y z
N MET A 1 -13.51 28.93 -3.38
CA MET A 1 -12.59 29.50 -4.38
C MET A 1 -11.18 29.09 -4.01
N SER A 2 -10.41 28.56 -4.96
CA SER A 2 -8.97 28.30 -4.81
C SER A 2 -8.27 29.62 -4.50
N ASN A 3 -7.47 29.69 -3.45
CA ASN A 3 -6.63 30.85 -3.09
C ASN A 3 -5.25 30.37 -2.64
N ASN A 4 -4.31 31.30 -2.44
CA ASN A 4 -2.93 30.95 -2.10
C ASN A 4 -2.81 30.03 -0.88
N ILE A 5 -3.54 30.36 0.19
CA ILE A 5 -3.54 29.59 1.44
C ILE A 5 -4.02 28.15 1.20
N HIS A 6 -5.04 27.95 0.36
CA HIS A 6 -5.52 26.62 0.02
C HIS A 6 -4.46 25.79 -0.72
N GLN A 7 -3.67 26.39 -1.61
CA GLN A 7 -2.57 25.69 -2.31
C GLN A 7 -1.44 25.31 -1.35
N ILE A 8 -1.07 26.23 -0.45
CA ILE A 8 -0.10 25.97 0.62
C ILE A 8 -0.57 24.82 1.52
N PHE A 9 -1.86 24.76 1.87
CA PHE A 9 -2.39 23.65 2.66
C PHE A 9 -2.30 22.30 1.97
N LYS A 10 -2.42 22.23 0.65
CA LYS A 10 -2.19 20.98 -0.09
C LYS A 10 -0.75 20.50 0.09
N GLU A 11 0.22 21.42 0.03
CA GLU A 11 1.64 21.09 0.26
C GLU A 11 1.93 20.67 1.68
N LEU A 12 1.33 21.35 2.67
CA LEU A 12 1.47 20.93 4.06
C LEU A 12 0.80 19.57 4.30
N ASN A 13 -0.29 19.23 3.61
CA ASN A 13 -0.85 17.88 3.70
C ASN A 13 0.09 16.83 3.07
N TRP A 14 0.71 17.17 1.94
CA TRP A 14 1.71 16.31 1.30
C TRP A 14 2.95 16.13 2.18
N LEU A 15 3.49 17.19 2.78
CA LEU A 15 4.59 17.13 3.73
C LEU A 15 4.26 16.22 4.94
N ALA A 16 3.03 16.30 5.45
CA ALA A 16 2.57 15.42 6.53
C ALA A 16 2.52 13.96 6.06
N GLU A 17 2.09 13.71 4.82
CA GLU A 17 2.11 12.39 4.20
C GLU A 17 3.54 11.84 4.08
N LEU A 18 4.51 12.65 3.63
CA LEU A 18 5.92 12.27 3.58
C LEU A 18 6.44 11.86 4.98
N PHE A 19 6.16 12.67 6.01
CA PHE A 19 6.53 12.30 7.38
C PHE A 19 5.87 10.99 7.81
N ASN A 20 4.58 10.79 7.52
CA ASN A 20 3.89 9.54 7.85
C ASN A 20 4.60 8.34 7.22
N TYR A 21 4.92 8.38 5.92
CA TYR A 21 5.68 7.29 5.28
C TYR A 21 7.07 7.10 5.89
N ARG A 22 7.82 8.18 6.17
CA ARG A 22 9.13 8.09 6.83
C ARG A 22 9.05 7.36 8.17
N TRP A 23 8.01 7.64 8.97
CA TRP A 23 7.79 6.96 10.24
C TRP A 23 7.34 5.51 10.08
N GLU A 24 6.50 5.22 9.09
CA GLU A 24 6.11 3.84 8.76
C GLU A 24 7.31 3.00 8.31
N PHE A 25 8.22 3.57 7.52
CA PHE A 25 9.46 2.93 7.11
C PHE A 25 10.35 2.63 8.31
N LEU A 26 10.57 3.63 9.18
CA LEU A 26 11.37 3.44 10.38
C LEU A 26 10.80 2.34 11.28
N TYR A 27 9.49 2.34 11.49
CA TYR A 27 8.80 1.35 12.30
C TYR A 27 8.83 -0.05 11.67
N CYS A 28 8.69 -0.15 10.34
CA CYS A 28 8.87 -1.41 9.61
C CYS A 28 10.28 -1.98 9.85
N ASN A 29 11.32 -1.15 9.80
CA ASN A 29 12.68 -1.61 10.00
C ASN A 29 12.91 -2.04 11.45
N GLU A 30 12.46 -1.26 12.43
CA GLU A 30 12.70 -1.51 13.86
C GLU A 30 11.86 -2.67 14.42
N SER A 31 10.57 -2.75 14.06
CA SER A 31 9.63 -3.74 14.62
C SER A 31 9.48 -4.98 13.75
N TYR A 32 9.61 -4.84 12.43
CA TYR A 32 9.41 -5.95 11.48
C TYR A 32 10.70 -6.49 10.88
N LYS A 33 11.85 -5.85 11.14
CA LYS A 33 13.17 -6.23 10.59
C LYS A 33 13.12 -6.33 9.07
N ASP A 34 12.55 -5.29 8.45
CA ASP A 34 12.39 -5.17 7.00
C ASP A 34 11.50 -6.24 6.36
N ARG A 35 10.71 -7.00 7.14
CA ARG A 35 9.68 -7.91 6.62
C ARG A 35 8.47 -7.12 6.10
N VAL A 36 8.65 -6.44 4.97
CA VAL A 36 7.67 -5.51 4.37
C VAL A 36 6.32 -6.20 4.13
N SER A 37 6.30 -7.41 3.58
CA SER A 37 5.05 -8.13 3.33
C SER A 37 4.23 -8.35 4.61
N GLU A 38 4.91 -8.65 5.71
CA GLU A 38 4.28 -8.85 7.01
C GLU A 38 3.80 -7.52 7.62
N TYR A 39 4.63 -6.47 7.51
CA TYR A 39 4.25 -5.13 7.94
C TYR A 39 2.99 -4.63 7.20
N LEU A 40 2.97 -4.73 5.87
CA LEU A 40 1.82 -4.33 5.05
C LEU A 40 0.57 -5.13 5.40
N ARG A 41 0.72 -6.44 5.65
CA ARG A 41 -0.38 -7.33 6.04
C ARG A 41 -1.04 -6.90 7.35
N ILE A 42 -0.27 -6.43 8.34
CA ILE A 42 -0.77 -6.11 9.67
C ILE A 42 -1.19 -4.64 9.79
N HIS A 43 -0.37 -3.71 9.31
CA HIS A 43 -0.53 -2.28 9.61
C HIS A 43 -1.18 -1.47 8.50
N GLN A 44 -1.23 -1.99 7.28
CA GLN A 44 -1.70 -1.25 6.12
C GLN A 44 -2.97 -1.85 5.50
N SER A 45 -3.74 -2.58 6.31
CA SER A 45 -5.03 -3.17 5.91
C SER A 45 -6.06 -2.13 5.41
N GLY A 46 -5.95 -0.88 5.86
CA GLY A 46 -6.79 0.24 5.39
C GLY A 46 -6.38 0.79 4.02
N ARG A 47 -5.15 0.55 3.54
CA ARG A 47 -4.73 0.96 2.20
C ARG A 47 -5.25 -0.06 1.19
N LYS A 48 -6.27 0.35 0.42
CA LYS A 48 -6.86 -0.49 -0.65
C LYS A 48 -5.77 -0.99 -1.60
N GLY A 49 -5.55 -2.30 -1.60
CA GLY A 49 -4.57 -2.97 -2.45
C GLY A 49 -3.16 -3.08 -1.86
N ALA A 50 -2.92 -2.75 -0.58
CA ALA A 50 -1.63 -3.04 0.08
C ALA A 50 -1.45 -4.53 0.42
N LYS A 51 -2.56 -5.25 0.64
CA LYS A 51 -2.59 -6.71 0.73
C LYS A 51 -3.12 -7.27 -0.59
N TYR A 52 -2.44 -8.27 -1.12
CA TYR A 52 -2.97 -9.09 -2.20
C TYR A 52 -3.57 -10.37 -1.61
N GLU A 53 -4.82 -10.62 -1.94
CA GLU A 53 -5.46 -11.92 -1.74
C GLU A 53 -5.74 -12.52 -3.13
N PRO A 54 -5.38 -13.79 -3.34
CA PRO A 54 -5.68 -14.49 -4.59
C PRO A 54 -7.17 -14.43 -4.94
N LEU A 55 -7.47 -14.36 -6.24
CA LEU A 55 -8.84 -14.36 -6.71
C LEU A 55 -9.52 -15.70 -6.43
N GLU A 56 -10.68 -15.63 -5.79
CA GLU A 56 -11.51 -16.80 -5.50
C GLU A 56 -12.64 -16.99 -6.51
N PHE A 57 -12.97 -18.26 -6.76
CA PHE A 57 -14.03 -18.71 -7.64
C PHE A 57 -15.05 -19.56 -6.88
N HIS A 58 -16.22 -19.75 -7.46
CA HIS A 58 -17.33 -20.47 -6.84
C HIS A 58 -17.77 -21.62 -7.71
N LEU A 59 -18.17 -22.71 -7.06
CA LEU A 59 -18.71 -23.88 -7.72
C LEU A 59 -20.05 -23.54 -8.40
N VAL A 60 -20.11 -23.68 -9.71
CA VAL A 60 -21.32 -23.44 -10.53
C VAL A 60 -21.96 -24.76 -10.99
N ARG A 61 -21.15 -25.81 -11.16
CA ARG A 61 -21.59 -27.15 -11.53
C ARG A 61 -21.63 -28.09 -10.33
N SER A 62 -22.52 -29.07 -10.35
CA SER A 62 -22.61 -30.08 -9.30
C SER A 62 -22.76 -31.45 -9.93
N ASP A 63 -22.13 -32.44 -9.32
CA ASP A 63 -22.23 -33.86 -9.72
C ASP A 63 -23.44 -34.53 -9.08
N PHE A 64 -23.89 -34.01 -7.94
CA PHE A 64 -25.01 -34.57 -7.20
C PHE A 64 -25.84 -33.49 -6.51
N GLU A 65 -27.07 -33.88 -6.22
CA GLU A 65 -27.97 -33.23 -5.28
C GLU A 65 -28.47 -34.30 -4.32
N HIS A 66 -28.37 -34.05 -3.02
CA HIS A 66 -28.74 -35.04 -2.00
C HIS A 66 -29.41 -34.37 -0.81
N THR A 67 -30.38 -35.03 -0.21
CA THR A 67 -31.03 -34.58 1.02
C THR A 67 -30.32 -35.19 2.21
N VAL A 68 -29.89 -34.34 3.14
CA VAL A 68 -29.19 -34.73 4.36
C VAL A 68 -29.97 -34.31 5.59
N HIS A 69 -29.83 -35.10 6.66
CA HIS A 69 -30.44 -34.88 7.96
C HIS A 69 -29.37 -34.38 8.92
N ARG A 70 -29.24 -33.07 9.06
CA ARG A 70 -28.15 -32.45 9.80
C ARG A 70 -28.60 -32.01 11.19
N ARG A 71 -27.91 -32.47 12.22
CA ARG A 71 -28.07 -31.96 13.60
C ARG A 71 -27.02 -30.91 13.92
N ARG A 72 -27.41 -29.63 14.01
CA ARG A 72 -26.49 -28.53 14.37
C ARG A 72 -26.38 -28.35 15.89
N GLY A 73 -25.68 -29.26 16.56
CA GLY A 73 -25.39 -29.19 18.00
C GLY A 73 -26.31 -30.07 18.87
N TYR A 74 -25.92 -30.28 20.13
CA TYR A 74 -26.51 -31.28 21.02
C TYR A 74 -28.01 -31.08 21.34
N THR A 75 -28.54 -29.86 21.18
CA THR A 75 -29.91 -29.50 21.54
C THR A 75 -30.76 -29.05 20.34
N ALA A 76 -30.24 -29.18 19.12
CA ALA A 76 -30.96 -28.76 17.91
C ALA A 76 -31.80 -29.92 17.33
N ASP A 77 -32.98 -29.59 16.82
CA ASP A 77 -33.79 -30.52 16.03
C ASP A 77 -33.07 -30.87 14.72
N ASP A 78 -33.27 -32.09 14.24
CA ASP A 78 -32.70 -32.55 12.98
C ASP A 78 -33.26 -31.71 11.83
N GLN A 79 -32.38 -31.00 11.12
CA GLN A 79 -32.76 -30.17 9.99
C GLN A 79 -32.56 -30.95 8.70
N VAL A 80 -33.60 -30.99 7.87
CA VAL A 80 -33.52 -31.54 6.52
C VAL A 80 -33.00 -30.44 5.60
N GLU A 81 -31.80 -30.63 5.05
CA GLU A 81 -31.18 -29.71 4.11
C GLU A 81 -30.90 -30.43 2.79
N THR A 82 -31.19 -29.80 1.65
CA THR A 82 -30.73 -30.28 0.34
C THR A 82 -29.38 -29.66 0.03
N ILE A 83 -28.38 -30.50 -0.25
CA ILE A 83 -27.05 -30.07 -0.66
C ILE A 83 -26.80 -30.41 -2.13
N GLN A 84 -26.07 -29.52 -2.80
CA GLN A 84 -25.46 -29.80 -4.10
C GLN A 84 -23.94 -29.80 -3.90
N GLY A 85 -23.22 -30.65 -4.63
CA GLY A 85 -21.77 -30.75 -4.49
C GLY A 85 -21.08 -31.33 -5.71
N ALA A 86 -19.75 -31.24 -5.71
CA ALA A 86 -18.89 -31.82 -6.73
C ALA A 86 -17.86 -32.72 -6.06
N TYR A 87 -17.70 -33.94 -6.58
CA TYR A 87 -16.67 -34.85 -6.13
C TYR A 87 -15.30 -34.34 -6.57
N VAL A 88 -14.30 -34.48 -5.72
CA VAL A 88 -12.95 -34.00 -5.99
C VAL A 88 -12.02 -35.14 -6.34
N TYR A 89 -10.93 -34.80 -7.02
CA TYR A 89 -10.02 -35.77 -7.62
C TYR A 89 -8.62 -35.64 -7.00
N SER A 90 -7.93 -36.75 -6.76
CA SER A 90 -6.54 -36.73 -6.26
C SER A 90 -5.56 -36.33 -7.37
N GLU A 91 -5.92 -36.67 -8.61
CA GLU A 91 -5.30 -36.27 -9.86
C GLU A 91 -6.38 -36.27 -10.96
N PRO A 92 -6.18 -35.56 -12.08
CA PRO A 92 -7.15 -35.54 -13.18
C PRO A 92 -7.65 -36.94 -13.58
N GLY A 93 -8.96 -37.17 -13.39
CA GLY A 93 -9.63 -38.43 -13.73
C GLY A 93 -9.72 -39.48 -12.60
N THR A 94 -9.00 -39.32 -11.50
CA THR A 94 -9.02 -40.26 -10.35
C THR A 94 -9.74 -39.65 -9.15
N LEU A 95 -10.92 -40.18 -8.79
CA LEU A 95 -11.69 -39.73 -7.61
C LEU A 95 -10.84 -39.83 -6.33
N TYR A 96 -10.92 -38.83 -5.48
CA TYR A 96 -10.16 -38.82 -4.22
C TYR A 96 -10.91 -39.59 -3.14
N HIS A 97 -10.38 -40.77 -2.79
CA HIS A 97 -10.78 -41.55 -1.61
C HIS A 97 -9.68 -41.50 -0.53
N PRO A 98 -9.93 -40.98 0.68
CA PRO A 98 -8.97 -41.00 1.77
C PRO A 98 -8.99 -42.38 2.48
N ASP A 99 -7.82 -42.93 2.81
CA ASP A 99 -7.66 -44.11 3.70
C ASP A 99 -8.65 -45.28 3.43
N ASP A 100 -8.86 -45.65 2.15
CA ASP A 100 -9.80 -46.70 1.68
C ASP A 100 -11.30 -46.46 1.99
N ASP A 101 -11.71 -45.21 2.26
CA ASP A 101 -13.12 -44.81 2.44
C ASP A 101 -13.94 -45.08 1.15
N PRO A 102 -15.11 -45.75 1.24
CA PRO A 102 -15.97 -45.99 0.08
C PRO A 102 -16.53 -44.71 -0.55
N HIS A 103 -16.52 -43.58 0.18
CA HIS A 103 -17.05 -42.31 -0.28
C HIS A 103 -15.93 -41.39 -0.80
N PRO A 104 -16.01 -40.94 -2.06
CA PRO A 104 -15.09 -39.94 -2.56
C PRO A 104 -15.33 -38.60 -1.85
N LEU A 105 -14.25 -37.86 -1.63
CA LEU A 105 -14.32 -36.51 -1.12
C LEU A 105 -15.11 -35.61 -2.07
N PHE A 106 -15.77 -34.61 -1.51
CA PHE A 106 -16.48 -33.61 -2.28
C PHE A 106 -16.38 -32.22 -1.64
N ILE A 107 -16.78 -31.21 -2.40
CA ILE A 107 -17.06 -29.86 -1.90
C ILE A 107 -18.52 -29.51 -2.12
N THR A 108 -19.11 -28.74 -1.21
CA THR A 108 -20.50 -28.29 -1.32
C THR A 108 -20.61 -27.00 -2.12
N LYS A 109 -21.68 -26.90 -2.91
CA LYS A 109 -22.13 -25.67 -3.56
C LYS A 109 -22.88 -24.85 -2.51
N GLY A 110 -22.36 -23.68 -2.15
CA GLY A 110 -22.98 -22.84 -1.12
C GLY A 110 -22.56 -21.37 -1.22
N ASN A 111 -23.40 -20.49 -0.70
CA ASN A 111 -23.18 -19.04 -0.65
C ASN A 111 -22.81 -18.59 0.78
N HIS A 112 -21.74 -19.14 1.33
CA HIS A 112 -21.21 -18.74 2.64
C HIS A 112 -19.79 -18.24 2.47
N SER A 113 -19.29 -17.41 3.38
CA SER A 113 -17.97 -16.76 3.29
C SER A 113 -16.76 -17.70 3.16
N ARG A 114 -16.94 -19.03 3.29
CA ARG A 114 -15.92 -20.06 3.10
C ARG A 114 -16.04 -20.81 1.77
N SER A 115 -16.94 -20.40 0.87
CA SER A 115 -17.20 -21.10 -0.40
C SER A 115 -16.33 -20.65 -1.56
N GLY A 116 -15.47 -19.65 -1.38
CA GLY A 116 -14.42 -19.32 -2.34
C GLY A 116 -13.46 -20.47 -2.60
N ILE A 117 -12.96 -20.55 -3.82
CA ILE A 117 -12.00 -21.55 -4.29
C ILE A 117 -10.84 -20.78 -4.92
N GLU A 118 -9.68 -20.85 -4.26
CA GLU A 118 -8.43 -20.36 -4.84
C GLU A 118 -7.84 -21.41 -5.77
N ILE A 119 -7.61 -21.03 -7.03
CA ILE A 119 -6.86 -21.86 -7.97
C ILE A 119 -5.37 -21.77 -7.61
N LYS A 120 -4.72 -22.92 -7.41
CA LYS A 120 -3.26 -23.02 -7.16
C LYS A 120 -2.49 -23.33 -8.44
N GLU A 121 -3.09 -24.10 -9.34
CA GLU A 121 -2.47 -24.53 -10.60
C GLU A 121 -3.57 -24.90 -11.60
N VAL A 122 -3.27 -24.78 -12.89
CA VAL A 122 -4.14 -25.21 -13.98
C VAL A 122 -3.33 -26.09 -14.93
N LYS A 123 -3.88 -27.25 -15.30
CA LYS A 123 -3.26 -28.22 -16.19
C LYS A 123 -4.33 -28.97 -16.99
N ASP A 124 -4.23 -28.95 -18.32
CA ASP A 124 -5.06 -29.76 -19.23
C ASP A 124 -6.59 -29.66 -19.00
N GLY A 125 -7.10 -28.47 -18.66
CA GLY A 125 -8.54 -28.25 -18.37
C GLY A 125 -8.96 -28.56 -16.94
N TRP A 126 -8.02 -28.94 -16.07
CA TRP A 126 -8.22 -29.15 -14.65
C TRP A 126 -7.53 -28.06 -13.84
N PHE A 127 -8.02 -27.81 -12.63
CA PHE A 127 -7.36 -26.93 -11.67
C PHE A 127 -7.13 -27.62 -10.34
N ARG A 128 -5.98 -27.32 -9.73
CA ARG A 128 -5.64 -27.74 -8.37
C ARG A 128 -6.03 -26.66 -7.38
N PHE A 129 -6.57 -27.06 -6.24
CA PHE A 129 -6.97 -26.14 -5.18
C PHE A 129 -6.84 -26.80 -3.80
N VAL A 130 -6.97 -25.98 -2.76
CA VAL A 130 -7.00 -26.43 -1.36
C VAL A 130 -8.26 -25.89 -0.70
N LYS A 131 -9.02 -26.76 -0.04
CA LYS A 131 -10.26 -26.39 0.66
C LYS A 131 -10.57 -27.37 1.77
N HIS A 132 -11.54 -27.02 2.61
CA HIS A 132 -12.21 -27.99 3.47
C HIS A 132 -13.06 -28.93 2.61
N TYR A 133 -12.66 -30.20 2.56
CA TYR A 133 -13.41 -31.26 1.88
C TYR A 133 -14.44 -31.87 2.81
N CYS A 134 -15.42 -32.54 2.22
CA CYS A 134 -16.46 -33.28 2.92
C CYS A 134 -16.45 -34.74 2.49
N THR A 135 -16.86 -35.63 3.39
CA THR A 135 -17.21 -37.02 3.08
C THR A 135 -18.60 -37.32 3.65
N PHE A 136 -19.30 -38.27 3.03
CA PHE A 136 -20.58 -38.74 3.57
C PHE A 136 -20.32 -39.66 4.76
N THR A 137 -21.17 -39.60 5.78
CA THR A 137 -20.98 -40.38 7.02
C THR A 137 -21.49 -41.82 6.90
N ASP A 138 -22.27 -42.13 5.87
CA ASP A 138 -22.85 -43.44 5.65
C ASP A 138 -23.17 -43.72 4.17
N THR A 139 -23.46 -44.99 3.88
CA THR A 139 -23.71 -45.48 2.51
C THR A 139 -24.99 -44.94 1.87
N VAL A 140 -25.98 -44.55 2.68
CA VAL A 140 -27.22 -43.93 2.20
C VAL A 140 -27.10 -42.40 2.10
N LYS A 141 -25.91 -41.88 2.45
CA LYS A 141 -25.52 -40.47 2.43
C LYS A 141 -26.46 -39.61 3.29
N SER A 142 -26.87 -40.11 4.45
CA SER A 142 -27.87 -39.42 5.28
C SER A 142 -27.31 -38.17 5.97
N ASP A 143 -26.00 -38.08 6.18
CA ASP A 143 -25.30 -36.89 6.65
C ASP A 143 -23.89 -36.79 6.02
N TYR A 144 -23.20 -35.67 6.25
CA TYR A 144 -21.82 -35.45 5.82
C TYR A 144 -21.02 -34.68 6.86
N GLU A 145 -19.73 -34.95 6.92
CA GLU A 145 -18.81 -34.25 7.80
C GLU A 145 -17.68 -33.56 7.05
N ALA A 146 -17.15 -32.50 7.66
CA ALA A 146 -15.96 -31.84 7.16
C ALA A 146 -14.75 -32.69 7.53
N VAL A 147 -13.94 -33.04 6.53
CA VAL A 147 -12.71 -33.79 6.78
C VAL A 147 -11.66 -32.82 7.30
N SER A 148 -11.14 -33.09 8.50
CA SER A 148 -10.21 -32.19 9.19
C SER A 148 -8.95 -31.97 8.35
N SER A 149 -8.74 -30.72 7.93
CA SER A 149 -7.56 -30.26 7.19
C SER A 149 -6.26 -30.27 8.02
N LEU A 150 -6.31 -30.69 9.29
CA LEU A 150 -5.16 -30.83 10.19
C LEU A 150 -4.53 -32.24 10.12
N SER A 151 -5.04 -33.13 9.28
CA SER A 151 -4.34 -34.38 8.98
C SER A 151 -3.35 -34.16 7.84
N ASP A 152 -2.07 -34.48 8.03
CA ASP A 152 -1.02 -34.45 6.99
C ASP A 152 -1.34 -35.33 5.75
N LYS A 153 -2.45 -36.05 5.78
CA LYS A 153 -2.91 -37.01 4.76
C LYS A 153 -3.77 -36.39 3.67
N ILE A 154 -4.38 -35.24 3.92
CA ILE A 154 -5.27 -34.59 2.96
C ILE A 154 -4.44 -33.64 2.09
N LYS A 155 -4.30 -34.02 0.82
CA LYS A 155 -3.56 -33.26 -0.19
C LYS A 155 -4.48 -32.27 -0.90
N ASP A 156 -3.85 -31.43 -1.71
CA ASP A 156 -4.54 -30.64 -2.73
C ASP A 156 -5.39 -31.56 -3.63
N ALA A 157 -6.54 -31.05 -4.06
CA ALA A 157 -7.44 -31.79 -4.94
C ALA A 157 -7.62 -31.09 -6.28
N TRP A 158 -8.17 -31.81 -7.24
CA TRP A 158 -8.41 -31.37 -8.60
C TRP A 158 -9.90 -31.36 -8.93
N LEU A 159 -10.29 -30.42 -9.78
CA LEU A 159 -11.61 -30.34 -10.41
C LEU A 159 -11.45 -29.85 -11.86
N PRO A 160 -12.38 -30.20 -12.77
CA PRO A 160 -12.43 -29.58 -14.09
C PRO A 160 -12.70 -28.08 -13.99
N ILE A 161 -12.08 -27.27 -14.85
CA ILE A 161 -12.19 -25.79 -14.78
C ILE A 161 -13.61 -25.29 -15.00
N ASP A 162 -14.42 -26.00 -15.78
CA ASP A 162 -15.83 -25.67 -16.05
C ASP A 162 -16.75 -25.90 -14.83
N TYR A 163 -16.24 -26.44 -13.73
CA TYR A 163 -17.00 -26.60 -12.50
C TYR A 163 -17.14 -25.30 -11.72
N ILE A 164 -16.27 -24.32 -11.96
CA ILE A 164 -16.23 -23.04 -11.27
C ILE A 164 -16.51 -21.87 -12.21
N ASP A 165 -16.84 -20.70 -11.66
CA ASP A 165 -17.05 -19.45 -12.42
C ASP A 165 -15.75 -18.84 -13.00
N ALA A 166 -14.67 -19.62 -13.12
CA ALA A 166 -13.41 -19.18 -13.70
C ALA A 166 -13.44 -19.21 -15.23
N PRO A 167 -12.78 -18.25 -15.91
CA PRO A 167 -12.56 -18.36 -17.34
C PRO A 167 -11.64 -19.54 -17.68
N ALA A 168 -11.88 -20.21 -18.81
CA ALA A 168 -11.20 -21.46 -19.16
C ALA A 168 -9.66 -21.36 -19.25
N ASN A 169 -9.13 -20.20 -19.67
CA ASN A 169 -7.69 -19.94 -19.77
C ASN A 169 -7.13 -19.12 -18.58
N TYR A 170 -7.91 -18.88 -17.53
CA TYR A 170 -7.40 -18.23 -16.33
C TYR A 170 -6.46 -19.17 -15.57
N HIS A 171 -5.38 -18.61 -15.02
CA HIS A 171 -4.49 -19.30 -14.09
C HIS A 171 -3.92 -18.30 -13.07
N PRO A 172 -3.30 -18.73 -11.97
CA PRO A 172 -2.86 -17.80 -10.90
C PRO A 172 -1.83 -16.77 -11.37
N GLY A 173 -1.04 -17.11 -12.39
CA GLY A 173 -0.06 -16.24 -13.04
C GLY A 173 -0.60 -15.36 -14.17
N PHE A 174 -1.92 -15.35 -14.41
CA PHE A 174 -2.51 -14.65 -15.55
C PHE A 174 -2.15 -13.15 -15.55
N SER A 175 -1.81 -12.63 -16.74
CA SER A 175 -1.22 -11.29 -16.92
C SER A 175 -2.11 -10.34 -17.73
N TRP A 176 -1.77 -9.04 -17.72
CA TRP A 176 -2.41 -8.04 -18.60
C TRP A 176 -2.24 -8.33 -20.09
N LYS A 177 -1.14 -8.99 -20.49
CA LYS A 177 -0.90 -9.35 -21.91
C LYS A 177 -1.94 -10.38 -22.37
N GLU A 178 -2.19 -11.38 -21.53
CA GLU A 178 -3.19 -12.41 -21.78
C GLU A 178 -4.60 -11.84 -21.68
N TYR A 179 -4.86 -10.95 -20.72
CA TYR A 179 -6.15 -10.27 -20.61
C TYR A 179 -6.55 -9.52 -21.89
N LYS A 180 -5.59 -8.91 -22.58
CA LYS A 180 -5.84 -8.15 -23.82
C LYS A 180 -6.10 -9.02 -25.04
N THR A 181 -5.61 -10.27 -25.05
CA THR A 181 -5.56 -11.11 -26.25
C THR A 181 -6.39 -12.39 -26.15
N GLY A 182 -6.71 -12.84 -24.94
CA GLY A 182 -7.36 -14.14 -24.68
C GLY A 182 -8.65 -14.04 -23.87
N THR A 183 -9.41 -12.95 -24.00
CA THR A 183 -10.65 -12.73 -23.22
C THR A 183 -11.90 -12.59 -24.10
N GLU A 184 -11.80 -12.87 -25.40
CA GLU A 184 -12.88 -12.73 -26.37
C GLU A 184 -14.11 -13.60 -26.02
N HIS A 185 -13.90 -14.79 -25.45
CA HIS A 185 -14.96 -15.71 -25.05
C HIS A 185 -15.44 -15.54 -23.60
N TRP A 186 -14.90 -14.58 -22.86
CA TRP A 186 -15.24 -14.38 -21.46
C TRP A 186 -16.53 -13.59 -21.31
N THR A 187 -17.30 -13.89 -20.27
CA THR A 187 -18.43 -13.04 -19.87
C THR A 187 -17.94 -11.68 -19.35
N GLU A 188 -18.79 -10.67 -19.39
CA GLU A 188 -18.43 -9.35 -18.85
C GLU A 188 -18.15 -9.38 -17.34
N GLU A 189 -18.82 -10.27 -16.60
CA GLU A 189 -18.57 -10.49 -15.18
C GLU A 189 -17.18 -11.09 -14.94
N GLN A 190 -16.80 -12.11 -15.70
CA GLN A 190 -15.46 -12.70 -15.68
C GLN A 190 -14.37 -11.67 -16.01
N LYS A 191 -14.57 -10.89 -17.09
CA LYS A 191 -13.65 -9.81 -17.48
C LYS A 191 -13.50 -8.78 -16.37
N LYS A 192 -14.60 -8.36 -15.73
CA LYS A 192 -14.57 -7.40 -14.63
C LYS A 192 -13.82 -7.95 -13.43
N LYS A 193 -14.17 -9.16 -12.98
CA LYS A 193 -13.58 -9.85 -11.82
C LYS A 193 -12.07 -10.02 -11.96
N VAL A 194 -11.61 -10.52 -13.12
CA VAL A 194 -10.17 -10.70 -13.37
C VAL A 194 -9.44 -9.35 -13.52
N ARG A 195 -10.04 -8.35 -14.18
CA ARG A 195 -9.46 -7.01 -14.30
C ARG A 195 -9.22 -6.36 -12.95
N GLU A 196 -10.19 -6.44 -12.05
CA GLU A 196 -10.08 -5.92 -10.68
C GLU A 196 -8.98 -6.65 -9.90
N ASN A 197 -8.86 -7.98 -10.05
CA ASN A 197 -7.77 -8.75 -9.47
C ASN A 197 -6.38 -8.33 -10.01
N LEU A 198 -6.23 -8.12 -11.32
CA LEU A 198 -4.97 -7.65 -11.91
C LEU A 198 -4.59 -6.26 -11.38
N GLN A 199 -5.55 -5.34 -11.28
CA GLN A 199 -5.34 -4.03 -10.67
C GLN A 199 -4.93 -4.12 -9.20
N LEU A 200 -5.50 -5.06 -8.44
CA LEU A 200 -5.10 -5.32 -7.06
C LEU A 200 -3.68 -5.88 -6.96
N LYS A 201 -3.29 -6.80 -7.86
CA LYS A 201 -1.90 -7.29 -7.96
C LYS A 201 -0.92 -6.16 -8.21
N ASP A 202 -1.21 -5.28 -9.17
CA ASP A 202 -0.35 -4.14 -9.48
C ASP A 202 -0.21 -3.19 -8.30
N LYS A 203 -1.31 -2.90 -7.59
CA LYS A 203 -1.30 -2.07 -6.37
C LYS A 203 -0.47 -2.70 -5.27
N ALA A 204 -0.62 -4.00 -5.03
CA ALA A 204 0.13 -4.70 -4.00
C ALA A 204 1.62 -4.76 -4.34
N ALA A 205 1.96 -5.00 -5.61
CA ALA A 205 3.33 -4.94 -6.09
C ALA A 205 3.94 -3.54 -5.95
N PHE A 206 3.17 -2.49 -6.25
CA PHE A 206 3.58 -1.11 -6.03
C PHE A 206 3.90 -0.85 -4.56
N TRP A 207 2.98 -1.18 -3.63
CA TRP A 207 3.21 -0.94 -2.20
C TRP A 207 4.39 -1.74 -1.67
N LEU A 208 4.50 -3.02 -2.05
CA LEU A 208 5.64 -3.85 -1.68
C LEU A 208 6.96 -3.21 -2.13
N LYS A 209 7.03 -2.77 -3.40
CA LYS A 209 8.20 -2.10 -3.95
C LYS A 209 8.50 -0.79 -3.23
N PHE A 210 7.50 0.09 -3.07
CA PHE A 210 7.63 1.39 -2.43
C PHE A 210 8.18 1.29 -1.00
N TYR A 211 7.69 0.34 -0.20
CA TYR A 211 8.17 0.10 1.16
C TYR A 211 9.53 -0.61 1.24
N THR A 212 9.88 -1.34 0.19
CA THR A 212 11.21 -1.97 0.08
C THR A 212 12.25 -0.91 -0.28
N GLU A 213 11.95 -0.02 -1.22
CA GLU A 213 12.86 1.02 -1.68
C GLU A 213 12.94 2.22 -0.73
N GLN A 214 11.85 2.50 0.00
CA GLN A 214 11.74 3.58 0.98
C GLN A 214 12.08 4.98 0.43
N ASP A 215 11.81 5.19 -0.86
CA ASP A 215 12.13 6.41 -1.58
C ASP A 215 10.91 7.32 -1.70
N LEU A 216 10.89 8.36 -0.86
CA LEU A 216 9.82 9.36 -0.80
C LEU A 216 9.67 10.19 -2.07
N ARG A 217 10.66 10.20 -2.97
CA ARG A 217 10.56 10.91 -4.25
C ARG A 217 9.49 10.30 -5.18
N GLN A 218 9.05 9.08 -4.89
CA GLN A 218 7.94 8.44 -5.59
C GLN A 218 6.57 8.99 -5.18
N VAL A 219 6.47 9.71 -4.05
CA VAL A 219 5.23 10.35 -3.59
C VAL A 219 5.05 11.66 -4.32
N SER A 220 4.20 11.66 -5.34
CA SER A 220 3.98 12.84 -6.19
C SER A 220 3.45 14.02 -5.37
N PRO A 221 4.04 15.21 -5.51
CA PRO A 221 3.53 16.41 -4.86
C PRO A 221 2.19 16.84 -5.49
N PRO A 222 1.36 17.60 -4.75
CA PRO A 222 0.03 17.96 -5.22
C PRO A 222 0.09 18.88 -6.44
N THR A 223 -0.88 18.74 -7.34
CA THR A 223 -1.10 19.73 -8.40
C THR A 223 -1.63 21.03 -7.80
N LEU A 224 -0.97 22.13 -8.15
CA LEU A 224 -1.31 23.47 -7.69
C LEU A 224 -1.90 24.31 -8.81
N ASP A 225 -2.72 25.28 -8.44
CA ASP A 225 -3.35 26.24 -9.35
C ASP A 225 -2.55 27.55 -9.35
N THR A 226 -1.81 27.81 -10.43
CA THR A 226 -0.90 28.96 -10.55
C THR A 226 -1.63 30.28 -10.76
N GLN A 227 -2.89 30.28 -11.21
CA GLN A 227 -3.62 31.52 -11.47
C GLN A 227 -4.09 32.21 -10.18
N ALA A 228 -4.20 31.45 -9.08
CA ALA A 228 -4.76 31.92 -7.82
C ALA A 228 -3.77 31.90 -6.63
N SER A 229 -2.47 31.68 -6.88
CA SER A 229 -1.50 31.40 -5.81
C SER A 229 -0.08 31.88 -6.15
N PRO A 230 0.42 32.97 -5.52
CA PRO A 230 1.84 33.32 -5.53
C PRO A 230 2.75 32.14 -5.20
N TYR A 231 2.34 31.29 -4.25
CA TYR A 231 3.10 30.10 -3.89
C TYR A 231 3.24 29.10 -5.05
N ALA A 232 2.14 28.83 -5.77
CA ALA A 232 2.18 27.96 -6.94
C ALA A 232 2.98 28.59 -8.10
N GLN A 233 2.88 29.91 -8.28
CA GLN A 233 3.68 30.66 -9.25
C GLN A 233 5.17 30.58 -8.92
N PHE A 234 5.54 30.70 -7.65
CA PHE A 234 6.91 30.56 -7.18
C PHE A 234 7.48 29.16 -7.51
N ILE A 235 6.71 28.10 -7.25
CA ILE A 235 7.11 26.73 -7.63
C ILE A 235 7.33 26.59 -9.14
N GLU A 236 6.41 27.13 -9.96
CA GLU A 236 6.50 27.06 -11.42
C GLU A 236 7.69 27.87 -11.96
N GLN A 237 7.87 29.11 -11.46
CA GLN A 237 8.94 30.01 -11.87
C GLN A 237 10.32 29.42 -11.57
N HIS A 238 10.51 28.81 -10.41
CA HIS A 238 11.78 28.18 -10.01
C HIS A 238 11.88 26.71 -10.43
N GLN A 239 10.87 26.16 -11.13
CA GLN A 239 10.83 24.78 -11.61
C GLN A 239 11.09 23.75 -10.52
N LEU A 240 10.51 23.96 -9.33
CA LEU A 240 10.86 23.16 -8.14
C LEU A 240 10.39 21.70 -8.28
N GLY A 241 11.34 20.78 -8.20
CA GLY A 241 11.12 19.33 -8.16
C GLY A 241 10.64 18.83 -6.80
N VAL A 242 10.56 17.50 -6.64
CA VAL A 242 10.07 16.88 -5.40
C VAL A 242 10.96 17.24 -4.21
N GLU A 243 12.27 17.16 -4.40
CA GLU A 243 13.28 17.47 -3.40
C GLU A 243 13.20 18.92 -2.91
N ASP A 244 13.09 19.88 -3.84
CA ASP A 244 12.98 21.30 -3.51
C ASP A 244 11.61 21.67 -2.94
N ARG A 245 10.52 21.07 -3.42
CA ARG A 245 9.17 21.31 -2.86
C ARG A 245 9.07 20.81 -1.43
N ALA A 246 9.66 19.65 -1.11
CA ALA A 246 9.72 19.15 0.27
C ALA A 246 10.54 20.10 1.16
N LEU A 247 11.67 20.61 0.66
CA LEU A 247 12.49 21.60 1.37
C LEU A 247 11.73 22.91 1.62
N LEU A 248 11.05 23.43 0.60
CA LEU A 248 10.23 24.64 0.70
C LEU A 248 9.09 24.45 1.71
N ALA A 249 8.30 23.38 1.58
CA ALA A 249 7.19 23.09 2.48
C ALA A 249 7.68 22.96 3.94
N LEU A 250 8.80 22.27 4.15
CA LEU A 250 9.40 22.08 5.47
C LEU A 250 9.81 23.43 6.11
N THR A 251 10.43 24.32 5.34
CA THR A 251 10.94 25.60 5.85
C THR A 251 9.83 26.61 6.14
N ILE A 252 8.76 26.62 5.36
CA ILE A 252 7.65 27.56 5.56
C ILE A 252 6.58 27.07 6.54
N ALA A 253 6.56 25.77 6.88
CA ALA A 253 5.50 25.16 7.68
C ALA A 253 5.18 25.96 8.96
N ASN A 254 6.21 26.33 9.74
CA ASN A 254 6.04 27.08 10.98
C ASN A 254 5.62 28.55 10.77
N GLN A 255 5.82 29.12 9.58
CA GLN A 255 5.36 30.48 9.26
C GLN A 255 3.84 30.52 9.05
N ILE A 256 3.28 29.43 8.52
CA ILE A 256 1.83 29.32 8.23
C ILE A 256 1.10 28.75 9.44
N ARG A 257 1.68 27.74 10.08
CA ARG A 257 1.15 27.04 11.25
C ARG A 257 2.26 26.85 12.27
N PRO A 258 2.40 27.76 13.25
CA PRO A 258 3.47 27.71 14.26
C PRO A 258 3.57 26.39 15.05
N ASP A 259 2.49 25.63 15.14
CA ASP A 259 2.39 24.34 15.82
C ASP A 259 2.64 23.13 14.91
N TYR A 260 2.79 23.32 13.60
CA TYR A 260 2.78 22.23 12.61
C TYR A 260 3.88 21.19 12.85
N LEU A 261 5.12 21.63 13.09
CA LEU A 261 6.24 20.73 13.38
C LEU A 261 6.40 20.42 14.88
N LEU A 262 5.53 20.96 15.75
CA LEU A 262 5.62 20.76 17.20
C LEU A 262 5.68 19.27 17.61
N PRO A 263 4.93 18.34 16.98
CA PRO A 263 5.03 16.92 17.31
C PRO A 263 6.42 16.30 17.08
N LEU A 264 7.29 16.93 16.28
CA LEU A 264 8.64 16.45 16.03
C LEU A 264 9.58 16.62 17.24
N ILE A 265 9.25 17.51 18.20
CA ILE A 265 10.08 17.69 19.41
C ILE A 265 10.21 16.39 20.19
N GLU A 266 9.09 15.71 20.45
CA GLU A 266 9.12 14.43 21.18
C GLU A 266 9.80 13.33 20.36
N ARG A 267 9.63 13.34 19.03
CA ARG A 267 10.28 12.37 18.15
C ARG A 267 11.80 12.56 18.09
N ALA A 268 12.29 13.79 18.09
CA ALA A 268 13.73 14.10 18.07
C ALA A 268 14.46 13.59 19.32
N ARG A 269 13.77 13.49 20.47
CA ARG A 269 14.32 12.89 21.69
C ARG A 269 14.60 11.39 21.54
N LEU A 270 13.77 10.70 20.76
CA LEU A 270 13.90 9.27 20.49
C LEU A 270 14.76 8.97 19.26
N HIS A 271 14.83 9.92 18.32
CA HIS A 271 15.52 9.80 17.04
C HIS A 271 16.44 11.01 16.81
N PRO A 272 17.66 11.01 17.36
CA PRO A 272 18.59 12.13 17.22
C PRO A 272 18.93 12.46 15.77
N ASP A 273 18.83 11.47 14.88
CA ASP A 273 19.00 11.60 13.43
C ASP A 273 17.87 12.38 12.73
N LEU A 274 16.81 12.78 13.45
CA LEU A 274 15.82 13.75 12.96
C LEU A 274 16.35 15.19 12.98
N GLY A 275 17.36 15.46 13.82
CA GLY A 275 17.88 16.81 14.05
C GLY A 275 16.83 17.76 14.62
N GLY A 276 16.89 19.01 14.16
CA GLY A 276 16.03 20.10 14.63
C GLY A 276 16.70 20.98 15.67
N ALA A 277 16.26 22.24 15.72
CA ALA A 277 16.77 23.23 16.65
C ALA A 277 15.65 23.86 17.49
N SER A 278 16.02 24.38 18.65
CA SER A 278 15.15 25.22 19.49
C SER A 278 15.42 26.69 19.20
N GLY A 279 14.36 27.48 19.01
CA GLY A 279 14.48 28.94 18.89
C GLY A 279 14.67 29.62 20.25
N ARG A 280 15.28 30.82 20.24
CA ARG A 280 15.32 31.68 21.45
C ARG A 280 13.95 32.28 21.80
N GLY A 281 13.20 32.67 20.77
CA GLY A 281 11.84 33.22 20.92
C GLY A 281 10.74 32.24 20.48
N PHE A 282 10.98 31.48 19.40
CA PHE A 282 10.05 30.48 18.90
C PHE A 282 10.16 29.18 19.70
N LYS A 283 9.07 28.78 20.35
CA LYS A 283 9.00 27.59 21.23
C LYS A 283 8.56 26.31 20.50
N GLY A 284 8.73 26.26 19.17
CA GLY A 284 8.44 25.10 18.34
C GLY A 284 9.70 24.40 17.84
N PHE A 285 9.51 23.39 17.00
CA PHE A 285 10.60 22.67 16.33
C PHE A 285 11.06 23.45 15.10
N ILE A 286 12.32 23.89 15.04
CA ILE A 286 12.89 24.54 13.86
C ILE A 286 13.60 23.47 13.01
N PRO A 287 13.21 23.27 11.74
CA PRO A 287 13.83 22.26 10.90
C PRO A 287 15.28 22.63 10.56
N THR A 288 16.11 21.60 10.45
CA THR A 288 17.54 21.68 10.10
C THR A 288 17.81 20.92 8.82
N GLY A 289 19.01 21.03 8.26
CA GLY A 289 19.45 20.20 7.13
C GLY A 289 19.27 18.70 7.45
N GLU A 290 19.54 18.30 8.69
CA GLU A 290 19.35 16.94 9.17
C GLU A 290 17.87 16.54 9.18
N THR A 291 16.96 17.46 9.50
CA THR A 291 15.51 17.21 9.38
C THR A 291 15.10 16.92 7.94
N TYR A 292 15.65 17.66 6.98
CA TYR A 292 15.40 17.40 5.56
C TYR A 292 15.98 16.05 5.11
N LEU A 293 17.21 15.74 5.50
CA LEU A 293 17.84 14.45 5.20
C LEU A 293 17.12 13.29 5.86
N PHE A 294 16.66 13.44 7.09
CA PHE A 294 15.83 12.46 7.77
C PHE A 294 14.53 12.21 7.02
N LEU A 295 13.83 13.28 6.62
CA LEU A 295 12.60 13.17 5.85
C LEU A 295 12.85 12.41 4.55
N MET A 296 13.76 12.91 3.71
CA MET A 296 13.92 12.43 2.33
C MET A 296 14.71 11.12 2.23
N ALA A 297 15.69 10.88 3.10
CA ALA A 297 16.58 9.73 3.04
C ALA A 297 16.46 8.75 4.22
N GLY A 298 15.98 9.21 5.38
CA GLY A 298 15.98 8.45 6.63
C GLY A 298 17.39 7.99 6.98
N ARG A 299 17.55 6.68 7.20
CA ARG A 299 18.83 6.03 7.53
C ARG A 299 19.53 5.36 6.34
N ASN A 300 19.05 5.55 5.12
CA ASN A 300 19.73 5.05 3.92
C ASN A 300 20.97 5.90 3.62
N THR A 301 22.16 5.41 3.97
CA THR A 301 23.43 6.16 3.85
C THR A 301 23.76 6.57 2.42
N PHE A 302 23.47 5.74 1.43
CA PHE A 302 23.71 6.07 0.02
C PHE A 302 22.78 7.19 -0.44
N LEU A 303 21.48 7.10 -0.16
CA LEU A 303 20.51 8.13 -0.53
C LEU A 303 20.79 9.44 0.22
N ARG A 304 21.22 9.36 1.49
CA ARG A 304 21.66 10.53 2.26
C ARG A 304 22.79 11.27 1.57
N GLY A 305 23.84 10.57 1.12
CA GLY A 305 24.95 11.19 0.39
C GLY A 305 24.49 11.93 -0.86
N HIS A 306 23.62 11.31 -1.66
CA HIS A 306 23.04 11.96 -2.86
C HIS A 306 22.22 13.20 -2.51
N LEU A 307 21.44 13.17 -1.44
CA LEU A 307 20.61 14.31 -1.02
C LEU A 307 21.41 15.43 -0.35
N MET A 308 22.54 15.10 0.28
CA MET A 308 23.51 16.10 0.77
C MET A 308 24.12 16.86 -0.41
N GLU A 309 24.59 16.15 -1.45
CA GLU A 309 25.08 16.77 -2.68
C GLU A 309 23.98 17.59 -3.35
N TYR A 310 22.76 17.04 -3.46
CA TYR A 310 21.63 17.74 -4.05
C TYR A 310 21.35 19.06 -3.32
N LEU A 311 21.21 19.01 -1.99
CA LEU A 311 20.87 20.19 -1.19
C LEU A 311 21.92 21.29 -1.33
N LEU A 312 23.21 20.94 -1.39
CA LEU A 312 24.30 21.91 -1.48
C LEU A 312 24.57 22.44 -2.89
N GLU A 313 24.49 21.58 -3.90
CA GLU A 313 25.02 21.87 -5.23
C GLU A 313 23.95 21.95 -6.33
N ARG A 314 22.75 21.41 -6.08
CA ARG A 314 21.72 21.23 -7.12
C ARG A 314 20.37 21.87 -6.78
N SER A 315 20.02 22.02 -5.50
CA SER A 315 18.79 22.65 -5.05
C SER A 315 18.68 24.07 -5.60
N THR A 316 17.59 24.38 -6.32
CA THR A 316 17.36 25.72 -6.85
C THR A 316 17.22 26.72 -5.69
N LEU A 317 16.54 26.32 -4.62
CA LEU A 317 16.30 27.17 -3.45
C LEU A 317 17.58 27.56 -2.71
N VAL A 318 18.53 26.64 -2.58
CA VAL A 318 19.81 26.92 -1.93
C VAL A 318 20.71 27.74 -2.85
N LYS A 319 20.80 27.37 -4.13
CA LYS A 319 21.67 28.07 -5.10
C LYS A 319 21.27 29.52 -5.35
N GLU A 320 19.97 29.81 -5.33
CA GLU A 320 19.45 31.16 -5.49
C GLU A 320 19.42 31.95 -4.17
N GLY A 321 19.86 31.38 -3.04
CA GLY A 321 19.85 32.05 -1.75
C GLY A 321 18.44 32.28 -1.19
N LEU A 322 17.45 31.49 -1.63
CA LEU A 322 16.07 31.53 -1.13
C LEU A 322 15.93 30.76 0.18
N ILE A 323 16.74 29.70 0.35
CA ILE A 323 16.88 28.95 1.60
C ILE A 323 18.35 28.86 1.97
N GLY A 324 18.69 29.37 3.16
CA GLY A 324 20.02 29.21 3.77
C GLY A 324 20.06 28.01 4.71
N VAL A 325 21.20 27.31 4.71
CA VAL A 325 21.59 26.40 5.80
C VAL A 325 22.45 27.20 6.78
N VAL A 326 21.84 27.69 7.86
CA VAL A 326 22.53 28.54 8.86
C VAL A 326 23.61 27.72 9.54
N ASN A 327 24.83 28.26 9.62
CA ASN A 327 25.95 27.55 10.23
C ASN A 327 25.61 27.02 11.64
N PRO A 328 25.89 25.75 11.91
CA PRO A 328 25.72 25.17 13.25
C PRO A 328 26.80 25.68 14.20
N LEU A 329 26.74 25.28 15.48
CA LEU A 329 27.77 25.66 16.45
C LEU A 329 29.13 25.02 16.09
N PRO A 330 30.27 25.64 16.45
CA PRO A 330 31.57 25.03 16.22
C PRO A 330 31.67 23.61 16.80
N GLY A 331 32.05 22.65 15.94
CA GLY A 331 32.16 21.23 16.31
C GLY A 331 30.92 20.39 16.03
N GLU A 332 29.79 21.00 15.64
CA GLU A 332 28.60 20.28 15.21
C GLU A 332 28.66 19.86 13.72
N PRO A 333 27.96 18.79 13.33
CA PRO A 333 27.81 18.41 11.93
C PRO A 333 27.21 19.55 11.10
N PHE A 334 27.70 19.73 9.87
CA PHE A 334 27.25 20.81 8.98
C PHE A 334 25.72 20.90 8.83
N PHE A 335 25.04 19.76 8.63
CA PHE A 335 23.59 19.69 8.43
C PHE A 335 22.77 19.86 9.72
N SER A 336 23.39 20.00 10.89
CA SER A 336 22.71 20.47 12.10
C SER A 336 22.26 21.93 12.00
N GLY A 337 22.72 22.64 10.96
CA GLY A 337 22.30 24.01 10.65
C GLY A 337 20.80 24.17 10.39
N ILE A 338 20.23 25.29 10.84
CA ILE A 338 18.82 25.65 10.63
C ILE A 338 18.56 25.89 9.15
N LEU A 339 17.44 25.38 8.63
CA LEU A 339 16.93 25.75 7.32
C LEU A 339 16.09 27.01 7.45
N ALA A 340 16.61 28.13 6.95
CA ALA A 340 15.95 29.43 7.01
C ALA A 340 15.51 29.84 5.60
N PHE A 341 14.22 30.18 5.43
CA PHE A 341 13.70 30.79 4.20
C PHE A 341 13.92 32.30 4.21
N HIS A 342 14.16 32.92 3.05
CA HIS A 342 14.58 34.32 2.99
C HIS A 342 13.47 35.25 3.47
N PRO A 343 13.71 36.10 4.49
CA PRO A 343 12.64 36.84 5.16
C PRO A 343 11.92 37.81 4.23
N GLU A 344 12.61 38.42 3.26
CA GLU A 344 12.00 39.34 2.28
C GLU A 344 11.05 38.66 1.30
N GLN A 345 11.20 37.34 1.11
CA GLN A 345 10.36 36.56 0.19
C GLN A 345 9.07 36.08 0.88
N ILE A 346 9.03 36.02 2.22
CA ILE A 346 7.88 35.51 2.99
C ILE A 346 6.58 36.29 2.69
N PRO A 347 6.54 37.64 2.72
CA PRO A 347 5.29 38.37 2.50
C PRO A 347 4.70 38.12 1.10
N ALA A 348 5.55 38.06 0.07
CA ALA A 348 5.10 37.80 -1.29
C ALA A 348 4.61 36.35 -1.46
N LEU A 349 5.36 35.39 -0.93
CA LEU A 349 5.01 33.96 -0.99
C LEU A 349 3.70 33.63 -0.26
N LEU A 350 3.47 34.24 0.91
CA LEU A 350 2.29 33.99 1.76
C LEU A 350 1.10 34.92 1.47
N SER A 351 1.25 35.86 0.54
CA SER A 351 0.20 36.83 0.23
C SER A 351 -1.10 36.13 -0.21
N PRO A 352 -2.29 36.60 0.24
CA PRO A 352 -3.56 36.05 -0.22
C PRO A 352 -3.84 36.35 -1.71
N ASN A 353 -3.23 37.41 -2.25
CA ASN A 353 -3.37 37.86 -3.65
C ASN A 353 -2.05 37.76 -4.40
N ALA A 354 -2.09 37.52 -5.72
CA ALA A 354 -0.92 37.53 -6.59
C ALA A 354 -0.24 38.91 -6.56
N PHE A 355 0.98 38.97 -6.04
CA PHE A 355 1.91 40.08 -6.23
C PHE A 355 3.19 39.54 -6.86
N SER A 356 3.89 40.38 -7.61
CA SER A 356 5.22 40.06 -8.15
C SER A 356 6.20 39.79 -7.00
N LEU A 357 6.91 38.66 -7.08
CA LEU A 357 8.02 38.34 -6.17
C LEU A 357 9.14 39.38 -6.30
N PRO A 358 9.83 39.75 -5.20
CA PRO A 358 11.01 40.61 -5.25
C PRO A 358 12.14 40.01 -6.09
N ASP A 359 12.97 40.86 -6.71
CA ASP A 359 14.15 40.46 -7.48
C ASP A 359 15.22 39.79 -6.60
N ASN A 360 15.61 38.55 -6.94
CA ASN A 360 16.52 37.71 -6.17
C ASN A 360 18.00 38.15 -6.26
N SER A 361 18.36 39.07 -7.15
CA SER A 361 19.76 39.51 -7.37
C SER A 361 20.41 40.26 -6.20
N LYS A 362 19.67 40.48 -5.10
CA LYS A 362 20.11 41.25 -3.93
C LYS A 362 19.98 40.51 -2.58
N LEU A 363 19.60 39.23 -2.59
CA LEU A 363 19.43 38.45 -1.36
C LEU A 363 20.82 38.13 -0.78
N VAL A 364 21.11 38.62 0.43
CA VAL A 364 22.35 38.33 1.18
C VAL A 364 21.96 37.84 2.56
N TYR A 365 22.45 36.66 2.93
CA TYR A 365 22.27 36.05 4.25
C TYR A 365 23.39 36.39 5.22
#